data_AF-A0A7Y6YVN3-F1
#
_entry.id   AF-A0A7Y6YVN3-F1
#
_cell.length_a   1.000
_cell.length_b   1.000
_cell.length_c   1.000
_cell.angle_alpha   90.00
_cell.angle_beta   90.00
_cell.angle_gamma   90.00
#
_symmetry.space_group_name_H-M   'P 1'
#
loop_
_entity.id
_entity.type
_entity.pdbx_description
1 polymer ?
#
loop_
_entity_poly.entity_id
_entity_poly.type
_entity_poly.pdbx_seq_one_letter_code
_entity_poly.pdbx_strand_id
1 'polypeptide(L)'
;MFDLSHTGKAMALVGVLFLAACSGTQSTEKMYKGEEKPLVQEPKKPTLDPKRLAAIKSLGLDIQTTPAKLVGLSQFDVSQALGEPSFVRKDKGVEIWQYRNAECILDLFLYESRTGFRVDHSELRGAHLDSAGELSCFKTIVMGPTS
;
A
#
# COMPACT_ATOMS: atom_id res chain seq x y z
N MET A 1 14.59 -21.00 -68.39
CA MET A 1 15.15 -20.12 -69.44
C MET A 1 14.56 -18.74 -69.17
N PHE A 2 15.14 -17.82 -68.41
CA PHE A 2 16.50 -17.64 -67.89
C PHE A 2 16.41 -17.30 -66.38
N ASP A 3 17.22 -17.98 -65.57
CA ASP A 3 17.65 -17.51 -64.25
C ASP A 3 18.66 -16.36 -64.47
N LEU A 4 18.50 -15.25 -63.77
CA LEU A 4 19.51 -14.20 -63.70
C LEU A 4 19.89 -13.93 -62.24
N SER A 5 21.10 -14.35 -61.92
CA SER A 5 21.75 -14.22 -60.62
C SER A 5 22.02 -12.76 -60.24
N HIS A 6 21.76 -12.48 -58.97
CA HIS A 6 22.45 -11.54 -58.06
C HIS A 6 23.57 -10.66 -58.62
N THR A 7 23.43 -9.35 -58.43
CA THR A 7 24.53 -8.51 -57.94
C THR A 7 23.97 -7.42 -57.04
N GLY A 8 24.42 -7.44 -55.79
CA GLY A 8 24.00 -6.51 -54.77
C GLY A 8 24.59 -5.11 -54.96
N LYS A 9 23.81 -4.13 -54.49
CA LYS A 9 24.27 -2.89 -53.85
C LYS A 9 23.06 -2.36 -53.09
N ALA A 10 22.89 -2.82 -51.84
CA ALA A 10 21.94 -2.23 -50.92
C ALA A 10 22.46 -0.84 -50.57
N MET A 11 21.95 0.15 -51.30
CA MET A 11 22.24 1.56 -51.10
C MET A 11 21.54 1.97 -49.79
N ALA A 12 22.34 2.31 -48.78
CA ALA A 12 21.88 2.79 -47.50
C ALA A 12 21.03 4.06 -47.70
N LEU A 13 19.71 3.94 -47.49
CA LEU A 13 18.81 5.07 -47.33
C LEU A 13 18.74 5.40 -45.84
N VAL A 14 19.65 6.26 -45.41
CA VAL A 14 19.56 6.99 -44.15
C VAL A 14 18.39 7.98 -44.31
N GLY A 15 17.21 7.57 -43.85
CA GLY A 15 16.05 8.45 -43.74
C GLY A 15 16.25 9.41 -42.57
N VAL A 16 16.62 10.65 -42.85
CA VAL A 16 16.62 11.74 -41.86
C VAL A 16 15.16 12.16 -41.65
N LEU A 17 14.52 11.67 -40.58
CA LEU A 17 13.28 12.24 -40.08
C LEU A 17 13.59 13.55 -39.35
N PHE A 18 13.30 14.68 -39.99
CA PHE A 18 13.25 15.99 -39.35
C PHE A 18 11.98 16.09 -38.49
N LEU A 19 12.11 15.85 -37.18
CA LEU A 19 11.11 16.23 -36.20
C LEU A 19 11.21 17.74 -35.98
N ALA A 20 10.30 18.50 -36.62
CA ALA A 20 10.08 19.90 -36.31
C ALA A 20 9.54 20.02 -34.87
N ALA A 21 10.38 20.51 -33.95
CA ALA A 21 9.95 20.86 -32.60
C ALA A 21 9.25 22.23 -32.64
N CYS A 22 7.97 22.28 -32.27
CA CYS A 22 7.30 23.54 -31.98
C CYS A 22 7.82 24.09 -30.64
N SER A 23 8.59 25.17 -30.68
CA SER A 23 8.87 26.02 -29.53
C SER A 23 7.58 26.73 -29.07
N GLY A 24 6.91 26.17 -28.07
CA GLY A 24 5.89 26.87 -27.30
C GLY A 24 6.55 27.66 -26.16
N THR A 25 6.83 28.95 -26.36
CA THR A 25 7.23 29.85 -25.27
C THR A 25 5.98 30.22 -24.46
N GLN A 26 5.66 29.42 -23.44
CA GLN A 26 4.65 29.77 -22.45
C GLN A 26 5.31 30.42 -21.24
N SER A 27 5.05 31.72 -21.11
CA SER A 27 5.39 32.64 -20.02
C SER A 27 5.38 32.00 -18.63
N THR A 28 6.55 31.84 -18.02
CA THR A 28 6.78 31.26 -16.68
C THR A 28 6.72 32.29 -15.52
N GLU A 29 6.29 33.52 -15.76
CA GLU A 29 6.41 34.62 -14.78
C GLU A 29 5.37 34.63 -13.66
N LYS A 30 4.23 33.90 -13.78
CA LYS A 30 3.15 33.96 -12.77
C LYS A 30 2.97 32.75 -11.86
N MET A 31 3.82 31.73 -11.98
CA MET A 31 3.74 30.49 -11.17
C MET A 31 4.77 30.40 -10.03
N TYR A 32 5.51 31.46 -9.73
CA TYR A 32 6.38 31.53 -8.54
C TYR A 32 5.91 32.63 -7.58
N LYS A 33 4.63 32.60 -7.19
CA LYS A 33 4.22 33.19 -5.92
C LYS A 33 4.09 32.02 -4.94
N GLY A 34 5.20 31.70 -4.29
CA GLY A 34 5.25 30.65 -3.29
C GLY A 34 4.32 30.99 -2.15
N GLU A 35 3.22 30.26 -2.03
CA GLU A 35 2.63 30.03 -0.71
C GLU A 35 3.70 29.31 0.11
N GLU A 36 4.09 29.93 1.21
CA GLU A 36 5.02 29.36 2.16
C GLU A 36 4.42 28.03 2.63
N LYS A 37 4.96 26.91 2.13
CA LYS A 37 4.55 25.58 2.54
C LYS A 37 4.69 25.54 4.07
N PRO A 38 3.60 25.27 4.83
CA PRO A 38 3.71 25.15 6.27
C PRO A 38 4.84 24.16 6.57
N LEU A 39 5.77 24.60 7.42
CA LEU A 39 6.89 23.81 7.91
C LEU A 39 6.42 22.36 8.10
N VAL A 40 6.97 21.45 7.31
CA VAL A 40 6.77 20.01 7.49
C VAL A 40 7.16 19.74 8.93
N GLN A 41 6.15 19.50 9.76
CA GLN A 41 6.39 19.08 11.14
C GLN A 41 7.24 17.83 11.06
N GLU A 42 8.40 17.88 11.70
CA GLU A 42 9.26 16.72 11.89
C GLU A 42 8.37 15.56 12.35
N PRO A 43 8.40 14.39 11.69
CA PRO A 43 7.44 13.33 11.97
C PRO A 43 7.60 12.93 13.42
N LYS A 44 6.64 13.35 14.27
CA LYS A 44 6.54 12.88 15.64
C LYS A 44 6.44 11.35 15.53
N LYS A 45 7.49 10.64 15.96
CA LYS A 45 7.50 9.16 16.05
C LYS A 45 6.11 8.75 16.57
N PRO A 46 5.33 7.94 15.83
CA PRO A 46 3.97 7.63 16.25
C PRO A 46 4.02 6.87 17.58
N THR A 47 3.82 7.58 18.69
CA THR A 47 3.59 6.94 19.98
C THR A 47 2.19 6.37 19.94
N LEU A 48 2.05 5.09 20.30
CA LEU A 48 0.76 4.40 20.34
C LEU A 48 -0.22 5.18 21.24
N ASP A 49 -1.38 5.56 20.69
CA ASP A 49 -2.41 6.29 21.43
C ASP A 49 -2.89 5.47 22.65
N PRO A 50 -3.07 6.06 23.85
CA PRO A 50 -3.49 5.34 25.04
C PRO A 50 -4.81 4.57 24.89
N LYS A 51 -5.77 5.08 24.11
CA LYS A 51 -7.04 4.38 23.85
C LYS A 51 -6.81 3.16 22.96
N ARG A 52 -5.95 3.28 21.95
CA ARG A 52 -5.52 2.16 21.12
C ARG A 52 -4.84 1.07 21.95
N LEU A 53 -3.94 1.46 22.87
CA LEU A 53 -3.31 0.51 23.79
C LEU A 53 -4.33 -0.20 24.68
N ALA A 54 -5.34 0.52 25.19
CA ALA A 54 -6.42 -0.08 25.97
C ALA A 54 -7.24 -1.08 25.14
N ALA A 55 -7.56 -0.74 23.88
CA ALA A 55 -8.30 -1.62 22.97
C ALA A 55 -7.51 -2.91 22.65
N ILE A 56 -6.22 -2.77 22.31
CA ILE A 56 -5.29 -3.89 22.11
C ILE A 56 -5.33 -4.84 23.30
N LYS A 57 -5.19 -4.30 24.52
CA LYS A 57 -5.23 -5.09 25.76
C LYS A 57 -6.58 -5.74 26.00
N SER A 58 -7.70 -5.04 25.82
CA SER A 58 -9.03 -5.60 26.05
C SER A 58 -9.38 -6.73 25.08
N LEU A 59 -8.82 -6.68 23.87
CA LEU A 59 -8.99 -7.71 22.85
C LEU A 59 -7.98 -8.86 22.99
N GLY A 60 -7.07 -8.80 23.97
CA GLY A 60 -6.04 -9.81 24.17
C GLY A 60 -5.01 -9.88 23.05
N LEU A 61 -4.78 -8.77 22.35
CA LEU A 61 -3.72 -8.64 21.36
C LEU A 61 -2.43 -8.20 22.06
N ASP A 62 -1.31 -8.85 21.73
CA ASP A 62 0.00 -8.59 22.32
C ASP A 62 1.14 -8.90 21.33
N ILE A 63 2.38 -8.87 21.82
CA ILE A 63 3.59 -9.09 21.01
C ILE A 63 3.77 -10.55 20.53
N GLN A 64 3.00 -11.50 21.04
CA GLN A 64 3.03 -12.92 20.65
C GLN A 64 1.79 -13.31 19.85
N THR A 65 0.92 -12.35 19.56
CA THR A 65 -0.35 -12.62 18.89
C THR A 65 -0.13 -12.84 17.40
N THR A 66 -0.91 -13.77 16.82
CA THR A 66 -0.96 -14.03 15.38
C THR A 66 -2.19 -13.40 14.75
N PRO A 67 -2.20 -13.16 13.42
CA PRO A 67 -3.35 -12.60 12.70
C PRO A 67 -4.67 -13.33 12.97
N ALA A 68 -4.61 -14.65 13.21
CA ALA A 68 -5.78 -15.48 13.49
C ALA A 68 -6.61 -15.01 14.71
N LYS A 69 -6.03 -14.26 15.65
CA LYS A 69 -6.76 -13.66 16.78
C LYS A 69 -7.73 -12.56 16.38
N LEU A 70 -7.61 -12.03 15.17
CA LEU A 70 -8.53 -11.01 14.65
C LEU A 70 -9.85 -11.62 14.13
N VAL A 71 -9.88 -12.93 13.86
CA VAL A 71 -11.08 -13.61 13.37
C VAL A 71 -12.21 -13.48 14.40
N GLY A 72 -13.38 -13.06 13.91
CA GLY A 72 -14.57 -12.79 14.71
C GLY A 72 -14.64 -11.39 15.29
N LEU A 73 -13.59 -10.56 15.20
CA LEU A 73 -13.67 -9.16 15.65
C LEU A 73 -14.56 -8.34 14.72
N SER A 74 -15.25 -7.34 15.29
CA SER A 74 -16.03 -6.39 14.49
C SER A 74 -15.14 -5.37 13.80
N GLN A 75 -15.66 -4.69 12.76
CA GLN A 75 -14.98 -3.53 12.17
C GLN A 75 -14.51 -2.50 13.21
N PHE A 76 -15.37 -2.22 14.19
CA PHE A 76 -15.07 -1.26 15.25
C PHE A 76 -13.92 -1.73 16.14
N ASP A 77 -13.93 -2.99 16.57
CA ASP A 77 -12.86 -3.53 17.42
C ASP A 77 -11.51 -3.51 16.68
N VAL A 78 -11.53 -3.87 15.39
CA VAL A 78 -10.35 -3.87 14.53
C VAL A 78 -9.81 -2.44 14.36
N SER A 79 -10.66 -1.46 14.04
CA SER A 79 -10.19 -0.08 13.87
C SER A 79 -9.70 0.55 15.16
N GLN A 80 -10.32 0.23 16.29
CA GLN A 80 -9.86 0.68 17.61
C GLN A 80 -8.50 0.11 17.99
N ALA A 81 -8.20 -1.14 17.60
CA ALA A 81 -6.95 -1.81 17.92
C ALA A 81 -5.83 -1.56 16.92
N LEU A 82 -6.14 -1.53 15.62
CA LEU A 82 -5.15 -1.42 14.53
C LEU A 82 -5.07 -0.02 13.93
N GLY A 83 -6.01 0.86 14.26
CA GLY A 83 -6.22 2.12 13.55
C GLY A 83 -7.01 1.89 12.26
N GLU A 84 -7.13 2.97 11.48
CA GLU A 84 -7.79 2.89 10.18
C GLU A 84 -6.94 2.11 9.16
N PRO A 85 -7.55 1.26 8.33
CA PRO A 85 -6.84 0.57 7.27
C PRO A 85 -6.32 1.54 6.22
N SER A 86 -5.14 1.25 5.66
CA SER A 86 -4.54 2.03 4.58
C SER A 86 -5.29 1.89 3.24
N PHE A 87 -6.08 0.82 3.10
CA PHE A 87 -6.91 0.56 1.94
C PHE A 87 -8.13 -0.27 2.33
N VAL A 88 -9.29 0.06 1.75
CA VAL A 88 -10.54 -0.68 1.88
C VAL A 88 -11.12 -0.90 0.50
N ARG A 89 -11.40 -2.16 0.15
CA ARG A 89 -12.23 -2.53 -0.98
C ARG A 89 -13.56 -3.07 -0.47
N LYS A 90 -14.66 -2.65 -1.08
CA LYS A 90 -16.00 -3.17 -0.79
C LYS A 90 -16.50 -3.95 -1.98
N ASP A 91 -17.01 -5.14 -1.75
CA ASP A 91 -17.54 -6.03 -2.78
C ASP A 91 -18.72 -6.81 -2.19
N LYS A 92 -19.92 -6.65 -2.76
CA LYS A 92 -21.23 -7.16 -2.29
C LYS A 92 -21.18 -8.07 -1.03
N GLY A 93 -21.40 -7.47 0.14
CA GLY A 93 -21.46 -8.19 1.43
C GLY A 93 -20.10 -8.55 2.03
N VAL A 94 -19.01 -8.05 1.44
CA VAL A 94 -17.62 -8.24 1.87
C VAL A 94 -16.87 -6.91 1.86
N GLU A 95 -16.01 -6.71 2.86
CA GLU A 95 -14.98 -5.69 2.83
C GLU A 95 -13.61 -6.35 2.98
N ILE A 96 -12.64 -5.88 2.18
CA ILE A 96 -11.25 -6.30 2.28
C ILE A 96 -10.46 -5.09 2.77
N TRP A 97 -9.92 -5.20 3.98
CA TRP A 97 -9.14 -4.15 4.62
C TRP A 97 -7.67 -4.52 4.56
N GLN A 98 -6.82 -3.53 4.25
CA GLN A 98 -5.38 -3.71 4.17
C GLN A 98 -4.64 -2.77 5.12
N TYR A 99 -3.84 -3.37 5.99
CA TYR A 99 -2.86 -2.68 6.81
C TYR A 99 -1.47 -2.94 6.25
N ARG A 100 -0.74 -1.87 5.94
CA ARG A 100 0.52 -1.95 5.21
C ARG A 100 1.63 -1.37 6.08
N ASN A 101 2.76 -2.07 6.12
CA ASN A 101 4.03 -1.50 6.58
C ASN A 101 5.11 -1.77 5.51
N ALA A 102 6.36 -1.46 5.82
CA ALA A 102 7.46 -1.65 4.86
C ALA A 102 7.79 -3.13 4.57
N GLU A 103 7.43 -4.03 5.48
CA GLU A 103 7.82 -5.45 5.45
C GLU A 103 6.74 -6.35 4.85
N CYS A 104 5.46 -5.98 5.05
CA CYS A 104 4.33 -6.84 4.77
C CYS A 104 3.00 -6.08 4.66
N ILE A 105 1.97 -6.84 4.28
CA ILE A 105 0.58 -6.42 4.21
C ILE A 105 -0.24 -7.44 5.01
N LEU A 106 -1.11 -6.94 5.90
CA LEU A 106 -2.20 -7.70 6.50
C LEU A 106 -3.47 -7.43 5.73
N ASP A 107 -4.02 -8.47 5.12
CA ASP A 107 -5.35 -8.49 4.53
C ASP A 107 -6.35 -9.04 5.57
N LEU A 108 -7.43 -8.30 5.82
CA LEU A 108 -8.58 -8.78 6.58
C LEU A 108 -9.77 -8.87 5.63
N PHE A 109 -10.46 -10.01 5.65
CA PHE A 109 -11.68 -10.25 4.89
C PHE A 109 -12.83 -10.23 5.86
N LEU A 110 -13.66 -9.20 5.74
CA LEU A 110 -14.81 -8.99 6.61
C LEU A 110 -16.08 -9.29 5.85
N TYR A 111 -16.94 -10.14 6.41
CA TYR A 111 -18.23 -10.47 5.82
C TYR A 111 -19.35 -9.84 6.64
N GLU A 112 -20.43 -9.48 5.96
CA GLU A 112 -21.64 -8.97 6.61
C GLU A 112 -22.23 -10.04 7.53
N SER A 113 -22.56 -9.63 8.76
CA SER A 113 -23.26 -10.45 9.75
C SER A 113 -24.49 -9.69 10.26
N ARG A 114 -25.31 -10.32 11.11
CA ARG A 114 -26.52 -9.70 11.68
C ARG A 114 -26.26 -8.38 12.41
N THR A 115 -25.05 -8.18 12.94
CA THR A 115 -24.66 -7.00 13.72
C THR A 115 -23.63 -6.13 12.97
N GLY A 116 -23.49 -6.30 11.65
CA GLY A 116 -22.50 -5.61 10.83
C GLY A 116 -21.34 -6.52 10.40
N PHE A 117 -20.32 -5.94 9.80
CA PHE A 117 -19.17 -6.69 9.27
C PHE A 117 -18.27 -7.22 10.38
N ARG A 118 -17.81 -8.47 10.21
CA ARG A 118 -16.85 -9.12 11.11
C ARG A 118 -15.76 -9.81 10.32
N VAL A 119 -14.56 -9.85 10.88
CA VAL A 119 -13.43 -10.56 10.27
C VAL A 119 -13.75 -12.05 10.21
N ASP A 120 -13.76 -12.61 9.00
CA ASP A 120 -13.88 -14.04 8.78
C ASP A 120 -12.50 -14.67 8.52
N HIS A 121 -11.65 -13.94 7.78
CA HIS A 121 -10.30 -14.39 7.45
C HIS A 121 -9.27 -13.27 7.60
N SER A 122 -8.04 -13.68 7.92
CA SER A 122 -6.88 -12.80 8.05
C SER A 122 -5.65 -13.46 7.40
N GLU A 123 -4.93 -12.71 6.58
CA GLU A 123 -3.75 -13.20 5.88
C GLU A 123 -2.61 -12.18 5.95
N LEU A 124 -1.37 -12.67 6.13
CA LEU A 124 -0.17 -11.87 5.94
C LEU A 124 0.50 -12.24 4.62
N ARG A 125 0.95 -11.22 3.88
CA ARG A 125 1.76 -11.40 2.68
C ARG A 125 2.92 -10.41 2.63
N GLY A 126 4.09 -10.89 2.20
CA GLY A 126 5.35 -10.15 2.22
C GLY A 126 6.49 -11.00 1.68
N ALA A 127 7.64 -10.38 1.41
CA ALA A 127 8.77 -11.07 0.77
C ALA A 127 9.43 -12.13 1.67
N HIS A 128 9.34 -11.97 3.00
CA HIS A 128 10.00 -12.81 3.99
C HIS A 128 9.06 -13.15 5.16
N LEU A 129 8.06 -14.00 4.91
CA LEU A 129 7.09 -14.45 5.92
C LEU A 129 7.27 -15.93 6.27
N ASP A 130 8.40 -16.27 6.88
CA ASP A 130 8.43 -17.45 7.74
C ASP A 130 7.69 -17.14 9.06
N SER A 131 7.58 -18.11 9.97
CA SER A 131 6.84 -17.91 11.23
C SER A 131 7.38 -16.76 12.09
N ALA A 132 8.69 -16.48 12.05
CA ALA A 132 9.28 -15.36 12.77
C ALA A 132 8.98 -14.02 12.07
N GLY A 133 9.04 -14.01 10.74
CA GLY A 133 8.65 -12.88 9.90
C GLY A 133 7.17 -12.51 10.08
N GLU A 134 6.27 -13.48 10.11
CA GLU A 134 4.84 -13.27 10.40
C GLU A 134 4.61 -12.60 11.75
N LEU A 135 5.26 -13.10 12.80
CA LEU A 135 5.13 -12.52 14.13
C LEU A 135 5.68 -11.10 14.19
N SER A 136 6.86 -10.87 13.61
CA SER A 136 7.50 -9.54 13.55
C SER A 136 6.63 -8.54 12.78
N CYS A 137 6.17 -8.94 11.59
CA CYS A 137 5.27 -8.16 10.75
C CYS A 137 4.00 -7.78 11.51
N PHE A 138 3.30 -8.76 12.10
CA PHE A 138 2.05 -8.52 12.79
C PHE A 138 2.23 -7.60 13.99
N LYS A 139 3.29 -7.83 14.78
CA LYS A 139 3.66 -6.96 15.90
C LYS A 139 3.84 -5.51 15.44
N THR A 140 4.52 -5.27 14.32
CA THR A 140 4.70 -3.92 13.76
C THR A 140 3.37 -3.29 13.35
N ILE A 141 2.42 -4.06 12.81
CA ILE A 141 1.07 -3.55 12.50
C ILE A 141 0.32 -3.16 13.79
N VAL A 142 0.35 -4.02 14.82
CA VAL A 142 -0.36 -3.79 16.09
C VAL A 142 0.27 -2.66 16.92
N MET A 143 1.59 -2.60 17.01
CA MET A 143 2.29 -1.69 17.92
C MET A 143 2.85 -0.44 17.23
N GLY A 144 2.90 -0.43 15.89
CA GLY A 144 3.61 0.58 15.11
C GLY A 144 5.10 0.24 14.94
N PRO A 145 5.83 1.01 14.10
CA PRO A 145 7.25 0.79 13.88
C PRO A 145 8.05 1.02 15.16
N THR A 146 8.77 0.00 15.61
CA THR A 146 9.74 0.13 16.69
C THR A 146 11.02 0.76 16.10
N SER A 147 11.19 2.08 16.23
CA SER A 147 12.51 2.71 15.99
C SER A 147 13.48 2.43 17.12
#